data_AF-A0AAD7R1V9-F1
#
_entry.id   AF-A0AAD7R1V9-F1
#
_cell.length_a   1.000
_cell.length_b   1.000
_cell.length_c   1.000
_cell.angle_alpha   90.00
_cell.angle_beta   90.00
_cell.angle_gamma   90.00
#
_symmetry.space_group_name_H-M   'P 1'
#
loop_
_entity.id
_entity.type
_entity.pdbx_description
1 polymer ?
#
loop_
_entity_poly.entity_id
_entity_poly.type
_entity_poly.pdbx_seq_one_letter_code
_entity_poly.pdbx_strand_id
1 'polypeptide(L)'
;MLHRRGKPFEVSITSLLPLLRDQAHSVATVKHVMDKIKEIVAFLNPGQVPVIAADQPIYLCKQVQWHWPEIYGEDKFVIMFGGLHIEMAALKSIGTLLQDSGWTGALVEAGIASPGDSRFISDSFEHH
;
A
#
# COMPACT_ATOMS: atom_id res chain seq x y z
N MET A 1 21.78 -35.76 25.51
CA MET A 1 21.33 -35.04 24.30
C MET A 1 20.32 -33.99 24.74
N LEU A 2 20.75 -32.74 24.92
CA LEU A 2 19.92 -31.65 25.46
C LEU A 2 19.05 -31.06 24.34
N HIS A 3 17.74 -31.19 24.47
CA HIS A 3 16.75 -30.61 23.58
C HIS A 3 16.79 -29.07 23.73
N ARG A 4 17.27 -28.34 22.72
CA ARG A 4 17.08 -26.88 22.65
C ARG A 4 15.58 -26.63 22.52
N ARG A 5 14.91 -26.23 23.60
CA ARG A 5 13.61 -25.57 23.47
C ARG A 5 13.83 -24.33 22.61
N GLY A 6 13.21 -24.28 21.43
CA GLY A 6 13.19 -23.10 20.59
C GLY A 6 12.72 -21.90 21.42
N LYS A 7 13.27 -20.71 21.15
CA LYS A 7 12.83 -19.48 21.83
C LYS A 7 11.30 -19.38 21.72
N PRO A 8 10.59 -19.02 22.80
CA PRO A 8 9.15 -18.83 22.74
C PRO A 8 8.82 -17.83 21.63
N PHE A 9 7.79 -18.13 20.84
CA PHE A 9 7.32 -17.19 19.83
C PHE A 9 6.76 -15.96 20.55
N GLU A 10 7.28 -14.80 20.21
CA GLU A 10 6.79 -13.53 20.75
C GLU A 10 5.56 -13.11 19.95
N VAL A 11 4.41 -13.01 20.62
CA VAL A 11 3.14 -12.68 19.97
C VAL A 11 3.10 -11.19 19.65
N SER A 12 2.90 -10.84 18.39
CA SER A 12 2.72 -9.44 17.99
C SER A 12 1.36 -8.93 18.46
N ILE A 13 1.36 -7.83 19.23
CA ILE A 13 0.13 -7.17 19.69
C ILE A 13 -0.46 -6.37 18.53
N THR A 14 -1.70 -6.69 18.14
CA THR A 14 -2.43 -5.99 17.07
C THR A 14 -3.48 -5.06 17.66
N SER A 15 -3.59 -3.85 17.13
CA SER A 15 -4.65 -2.88 17.48
C SER A 15 -5.04 -2.04 16.27
N LEU A 16 -6.24 -1.48 16.30
CA LEU A 16 -6.73 -0.55 15.27
C LEU A 16 -6.47 0.90 15.71
N LEU A 17 -6.06 1.74 14.76
CA LEU A 17 -6.00 3.19 14.97
C LEU A 17 -7.42 3.78 15.04
N PRO A 18 -7.65 4.84 15.84
CA PRO A 18 -8.91 5.57 15.85
C PRO A 18 -9.26 6.12 14.45
N LEU A 19 -10.56 6.13 14.13
CA LEU A 19 -11.05 6.78 12.92
C LEU A 19 -10.84 8.30 13.00
N LEU A 20 -10.12 8.86 12.02
CA LEU A 20 -9.91 10.30 11.88
C LEU A 20 -10.98 10.88 10.95
N ARG A 21 -11.51 12.05 11.30
CA ARG A 21 -12.51 12.77 10.48
C ARG A 21 -11.87 13.74 9.46
N ASP A 22 -10.56 13.93 9.55
CA ASP A 22 -9.82 14.84 8.67
C ASP A 22 -9.48 14.19 7.32
N GLN A 23 -9.19 15.03 6.33
CA GLN A 23 -8.82 14.58 4.99
C GLN A 23 -7.50 13.81 5.01
N ALA A 24 -7.53 12.55 4.58
CA ALA A 24 -6.36 11.65 4.57
C ALA A 24 -5.21 12.16 3.68
N HIS A 25 -5.49 13.08 2.76
CA HIS A 25 -4.52 13.69 1.86
C HIS A 25 -3.95 15.03 2.37
N SER A 26 -4.21 15.40 3.64
CA SER A 26 -3.61 16.59 4.24
C SER A 26 -2.27 16.26 4.92
N VAL A 27 -1.28 17.13 4.76
CA VAL A 27 0.04 17.00 5.42
C VAL A 27 -0.11 16.96 6.95
N ALA A 28 -1.03 17.77 7.50
CA ALA A 28 -1.28 17.81 8.94
C ALA A 28 -1.80 16.47 9.47
N THR A 29 -2.75 15.85 8.76
CA THR A 29 -3.30 14.53 9.11
C THR A 29 -2.23 13.45 9.02
N VAL A 30 -1.42 13.45 7.95
CA VAL A 30 -0.32 12.49 7.78
C VAL A 30 0.69 12.60 8.93
N LYS A 31 1.12 13.81 9.27
CA LYS A 31 2.04 14.04 10.41
C LYS A 31 1.44 13.55 11.72
N HIS A 32 0.19 13.90 11.99
CA HIS A 32 -0.50 13.47 13.21
C HIS A 32 -0.57 11.95 13.33
N VAL A 33 -0.90 11.26 12.23
CA VAL A 33 -0.91 9.79 12.18
C VAL A 33 0.49 9.23 12.43
N MET A 34 1.51 9.77 11.78
CA MET A 34 2.90 9.33 11.95
C MET A 34 3.37 9.50 13.40
N ASP A 35 3.05 10.62 14.05
CA ASP A 35 3.38 10.86 15.46
C ASP A 35 2.68 9.84 16.37
N LYS A 36 1.39 9.58 16.16
CA LYS A 36 0.65 8.57 16.92
C LYS A 36 1.22 7.17 16.75
N ILE A 37 1.65 6.81 15.54
CA ILE A 37 2.29 5.52 15.28
C ILE A 37 3.62 5.43 16.05
N LYS A 38 4.44 6.49 16.08
CA LYS A 38 5.67 6.52 16.89
C LYS A 38 5.37 6.32 18.37
N GLU A 39 4.37 7.00 18.91
CA GLU A 39 3.94 6.85 20.31
C GLU A 39 3.49 5.41 20.62
N ILE A 40 2.67 4.83 19.75
CA ILE A 40 2.16 3.45 19.91
C ILE A 40 3.29 2.43 19.83
N VAL A 41 4.20 2.57 18.87
CA VAL A 41 5.35 1.65 18.75
C VAL A 41 6.29 1.82 19.93
N ALA A 42 6.56 3.04 20.40
CA ALA A 42 7.36 3.26 21.59
C ALA A 42 6.73 2.62 22.85
N PHE A 43 5.40 2.58 22.94
CA PHE A 43 4.68 1.93 24.03
C PHE A 43 4.66 0.40 23.92
N LEU A 44 4.30 -0.14 22.74
CA LEU A 44 4.13 -1.58 22.53
C LEU A 44 5.44 -2.32 22.29
N ASN A 45 6.40 -1.69 21.58
CA ASN A 45 7.67 -2.27 21.16
C ASN A 45 8.83 -1.26 21.34
N PRO A 46 9.23 -0.96 22.59
CA PRO A 46 10.27 0.03 22.87
C PRO A 46 11.57 -0.24 22.09
N GLY A 47 12.09 0.79 21.42
CA GLY A 47 13.34 0.71 20.66
C GLY A 47 13.21 0.15 19.24
N GLN A 48 12.02 -0.30 18.81
CA GLN A 48 11.79 -0.66 17.41
C GLN A 48 11.49 0.56 16.54
N VAL A 49 11.97 0.53 15.29
CA VAL A 49 11.65 1.52 14.28
C VAL A 49 10.26 1.21 13.72
N PRO A 50 9.30 2.16 13.75
CA PRO A 50 7.99 1.96 13.15
C PRO A 50 8.06 1.68 11.66
N VAL A 51 7.23 0.74 11.20
CA VAL A 51 7.02 0.43 9.78
C VAL A 51 5.55 0.69 9.46
N ILE A 52 5.27 1.49 8.42
CA ILE A 52 3.91 1.71 7.92
C ILE A 52 3.79 1.25 6.48
N ALA A 53 2.64 0.69 6.16
CA ALA A 53 2.21 0.49 4.78
C ALA A 53 1.15 1.55 4.46
N ALA A 54 1.39 2.36 3.43
CA ALA A 54 0.44 3.37 3.01
C ALA A 54 -0.08 3.03 1.61
N ASP A 55 -1.40 3.01 1.47
CA ASP A 55 -2.07 2.89 0.18
C ASP A 55 -2.22 4.28 -0.46
N GLN A 56 -3.30 5.02 -0.20
CA GLN A 56 -3.63 6.23 -0.97
C GLN A 56 -2.69 7.45 -0.82
N PRO A 57 -2.13 7.79 0.35
CA PRO A 57 -1.28 8.97 0.50
C PRO A 57 0.22 8.64 0.63
N ILE A 58 0.73 7.57 0.01
CA ILE A 58 2.15 7.18 0.18
C ILE A 58 3.12 8.29 -0.21
N TYR A 59 2.81 9.02 -1.27
CA TYR A 59 3.65 10.13 -1.73
C TYR A 59 3.70 11.26 -0.69
N LEU A 60 2.57 11.56 -0.05
CA LEU A 60 2.51 12.53 1.05
C LEU A 60 3.33 12.07 2.26
N CYS A 61 3.27 10.77 2.61
CA CYS A 61 4.09 10.22 3.69
C CYS A 61 5.60 10.38 3.38
N LYS A 62 6.04 10.08 2.16
CA LYS A 62 7.45 10.27 1.74
C LYS A 62 7.84 11.76 1.69
N GLN A 63 6.95 12.65 1.23
CA GLN A 63 7.19 14.09 1.26
C GLN A 63 7.39 14.61 2.68
N VAL A 64 6.56 14.17 3.64
CA VAL A 64 6.73 14.48 5.06
C VAL A 64 8.07 13.95 5.57
N GLN A 65 8.42 12.70 5.25
CA GLN A 65 9.69 12.11 5.63
C GLN A 65 10.91 12.89 5.09
N TRP A 66 10.87 13.35 3.84
CA TRP A 66 11.97 14.12 3.25
C TRP A 66 12.03 15.57 3.74
N HIS A 67 10.89 16.16 4.11
CA HIS A 67 10.85 17.54 4.59
C HIS A 67 11.30 17.67 6.06
N TRP A 68 11.06 16.65 6.88
CA TRP A 68 11.48 16.60 8.29
C TRP A 68 12.31 15.33 8.61
N PRO A 69 13.48 15.15 7.99
CA PRO A 69 14.31 13.94 8.15
C PRO A 69 14.84 13.76 9.58
N GLU A 70 14.96 14.85 10.34
CA GLU A 70 15.32 14.82 11.75
C GLU A 70 14.27 14.13 12.62
N ILE A 71 12.99 14.20 12.24
CA ILE A 71 11.87 13.60 12.99
C ILE A 71 11.43 12.26 12.39
N TYR A 72 11.36 12.19 11.06
CA TYR A 72 10.76 11.06 10.33
C TYR A 72 11.71 10.40 9.32
N GLY A 73 13.01 10.66 9.39
CA GLY A 73 14.01 10.07 8.49
C GLY A 73 13.93 8.55 8.40
N GLU A 74 14.56 7.98 7.37
CA GLU A 74 14.47 6.54 7.08
C GLU A 74 15.03 5.65 8.19
N ASP A 75 15.91 6.19 9.03
CA ASP A 75 16.42 5.57 10.26
C ASP A 75 15.43 5.57 11.42
N LYS A 76 14.39 6.41 11.35
CA LYS A 76 13.39 6.64 12.41
C LYS A 76 12.00 6.15 12.04
N PHE A 77 11.74 5.93 10.75
CA PHE A 77 10.43 5.55 10.25
C PHE A 77 10.52 4.92 8.86
N VAL A 78 10.01 3.71 8.68
CA VAL A 78 10.00 3.02 7.39
C VAL A 78 8.62 3.13 6.75
N ILE A 79 8.57 3.59 5.51
CA ILE A 79 7.33 3.72 4.72
C ILE A 79 7.38 2.72 3.58
N MET A 80 6.38 1.84 3.52
CA MET A 80 6.20 0.80 2.52
C MET A 80 4.94 1.06 1.68
N PHE A 81 4.94 0.52 0.46
CA PHE A 81 3.76 0.43 -0.37
C PHE A 81 2.76 -0.53 0.28
N GLY A 82 1.53 -0.06 0.48
CA GLY A 82 0.44 -0.93 0.86
C GLY A 82 0.00 -1.84 -0.28
N GLY A 83 -0.74 -2.89 0.09
CA GLY A 83 -1.14 -3.96 -0.84
C GLY A 83 -1.99 -3.45 -2.00
N LEU A 84 -2.80 -2.42 -1.78
CA LEU A 84 -3.70 -1.89 -2.80
C LEU A 84 -2.92 -1.25 -3.97
N HIS A 85 -1.80 -0.58 -3.70
CA HIS A 85 -0.95 -0.03 -4.77
C HIS A 85 -0.25 -1.12 -5.58
N ILE A 86 0.14 -2.21 -4.93
CA ILE A 86 0.72 -3.39 -5.59
C ILE A 86 -0.33 -4.06 -6.48
N GLU A 87 -1.57 -4.18 -5.98
CA GLU A 87 -2.70 -4.72 -6.74
C GLU A 87 -3.07 -3.83 -7.93
N MET A 88 -3.13 -2.51 -7.75
CA MET A 88 -3.35 -1.56 -8.86
C MET A 88 -2.23 -1.65 -9.92
N ALA A 89 -0.96 -1.69 -9.50
CA ALA A 89 0.16 -1.83 -10.44
C ALA A 89 0.10 -3.17 -11.20
N ALA A 90 -0.27 -4.26 -10.53
CA ALA A 90 -0.45 -5.56 -11.15
C ALA A 90 -1.62 -5.56 -12.14
N LEU A 91 -2.78 -5.00 -11.77
CA LEU A 91 -3.96 -4.90 -12.63
C LEU A 91 -3.70 -4.04 -13.86
N LYS A 92 -3.00 -2.89 -13.72
CA LYS A 92 -2.57 -2.07 -14.85
C LYS A 92 -1.63 -2.82 -15.78
N SER A 93 -0.64 -3.52 -15.23
CA SER A 93 0.31 -4.31 -16.03
C SER A 93 -0.41 -5.41 -16.82
N ILE A 94 -1.39 -6.08 -16.19
CA ILE A 94 -2.24 -7.05 -16.88
C ILE A 94 -3.03 -6.35 -17.98
N GLY A 95 -3.71 -5.24 -17.69
CA GLY A 95 -4.47 -4.46 -18.67
C GLY A 95 -3.66 -4.11 -19.92
N THR A 96 -2.46 -3.56 -19.74
CA THR A 96 -1.55 -3.24 -20.86
C THR A 96 -1.15 -4.49 -21.65
N LEU A 97 -0.78 -5.58 -20.97
CA LEU A 97 -0.44 -6.84 -21.62
C LEU A 97 -1.62 -7.41 -22.43
N LEU A 98 -2.85 -7.30 -21.93
CA LEU A 98 -4.03 -7.77 -22.65
C LEU A 98 -4.31 -6.90 -23.88
N GLN A 99 -4.15 -5.58 -23.78
CA GLN A 99 -4.31 -4.64 -24.89
C GLN A 99 -3.31 -4.94 -26.03
N ASP A 100 -2.04 -5.14 -25.69
CA ASP A 100 -0.96 -5.37 -26.66
C ASP A 100 -0.95 -6.80 -27.24
N SER A 101 -1.66 -7.74 -26.62
CA SER A 101 -1.73 -9.15 -27.06
C SER A 101 -2.65 -9.40 -28.26
N GLY A 102 -3.43 -8.40 -28.69
CA GLY A 102 -4.44 -8.57 -29.73
C GLY A 102 -5.67 -9.38 -29.27
N TRP A 103 -5.81 -9.66 -27.97
CA TRP A 103 -6.95 -10.39 -27.41
C TRP A 103 -8.28 -9.68 -27.68
N THR A 104 -8.33 -8.35 -27.67
CA THR A 104 -9.51 -7.59 -28.09
C THR A 104 -9.93 -7.92 -29.53
N GLY A 105 -8.97 -8.12 -30.44
CA GLY A 105 -9.21 -8.59 -31.80
C GLY A 105 -9.70 -10.04 -31.84
N ALA A 106 -9.06 -10.95 -31.10
CA ALA A 106 -9.46 -12.35 -31.03
C ALA A 106 -10.86 -12.57 -30.43
N LEU A 107 -11.30 -11.77 -29.45
CA LEU A 107 -12.67 -11.83 -28.89
C LEU A 107 -13.73 -11.34 -29.88
N VAL A 108 -13.39 -10.31 -30.67
CA VAL A 108 -14.24 -9.80 -31.75
C VAL A 108 -14.33 -10.81 -32.89
N GLU A 109 -13.21 -11.42 -33.26
CA GLU A 109 -13.13 -12.40 -34.34
C GLU A 109 -13.78 -13.74 -33.96
N ALA A 110 -13.73 -14.13 -32.69
CA ALA A 110 -14.45 -15.29 -32.15
C ALA A 110 -15.98 -15.05 -31.99
N GLY A 111 -16.48 -13.84 -32.24
CA GLY A 111 -17.90 -13.49 -32.13
C GLY A 111 -18.44 -13.45 -30.69
N ILE A 112 -17.56 -13.42 -29.69
CA ILE A 112 -17.92 -13.43 -28.26
C ILE A 112 -18.29 -12.02 -27.77
N ALA A 113 -17.75 -10.97 -28.41
CA ALA A 113 -18.09 -9.57 -28.11
C ALA A 113 -18.11 -8.71 -29.38
N SER A 114 -19.09 -7.81 -29.49
CA SER A 114 -19.12 -6.82 -30.57
C SER A 114 -18.01 -5.76 -30.33
N PRO A 115 -17.44 -5.11 -31.35
CA PRO A 115 -16.29 -4.19 -31.19
C PRO A 115 -16.50 -3.01 -30.22
N GLY A 116 -17.73 -2.74 -29.81
CA GLY A 116 -18.06 -1.75 -28.77
C GLY A 116 -17.93 -2.27 -27.34
N ASP A 117 -18.26 -3.55 -27.09
CA ASP A 117 -18.18 -4.17 -25.75
C ASP A 117 -16.75 -4.58 -25.38
N SER A 118 -15.93 -4.97 -26.36
CA SER A 118 -14.52 -5.32 -26.13
C SER A 118 -13.66 -4.14 -25.70
N ARG A 119 -14.00 -2.92 -26.16
CA ARG A 119 -13.39 -1.66 -25.71
C ARG A 119 -13.82 -1.26 -24.31
N PHE A 120 -15.09 -1.47 -23.95
CA PHE A 120 -15.58 -1.23 -22.60
C PHE A 120 -14.89 -2.09 -21.53
N ILE A 121 -14.62 -3.35 -21.87
CA ILE A 121 -13.91 -4.27 -20.98
C ILE A 121 -12.44 -3.85 -20.82
N SER A 122 -11.75 -3.40 -21.88
CA SER A 122 -10.36 -2.91 -21.74
C SER A 122 -10.27 -1.64 -20.90
N ASP A 123 -11.18 -0.69 -21.14
CA ASP A 123 -11.13 0.64 -20.49
C ASP A 123 -11.50 0.54 -19.00
N SER A 124 -12.26 -0.49 -18.60
CA SER A 124 -12.58 -0.77 -17.20
C SER A 124 -11.36 -1.20 -16.37
N PHE A 125 -10.28 -1.70 -17.00
CA PHE A 125 -9.03 -2.07 -16.32
C PHE A 125 -7.99 -0.95 -16.29
N GLU A 126 -8.14 0.11 -17.10
CA GLU A 126 -7.26 1.29 -17.06
C GLU A 126 -7.66 2.30 -15.97
N HIS A 127 -8.94 2.37 -15.61
CA HIS A 127 -9.47 3.39 -14.69
C HIS A 127 -9.44 3.02 -13.20
N HIS A 128 -8.73 1.94 -12.83
CA HIS A 128 -8.45 1.57 -11.43
C HIS A 128 -6.97 1.72 -11.09
#